data_AF-A0A4Y8IG04-F1
#
_entry.id   AF-A0A4Y8IG04-F1
#
_cell.length_a   1.000
_cell.length_b   1.000
_cell.length_c   1.000
_cell.angle_alpha   90.00
_cell.angle_beta   90.00
_cell.angle_gamma   90.00
#
_symmetry.space_group_name_H-M   'P 1'
#
loop_
_entity.id
_entity.type
_entity.pdbx_description
1 polymer ?
#
loop_
_entity_poly.entity_id
_entity_poly.type
_entity_poly.pdbx_seq_one_letter_code
_entity_poly.pdbx_strand_id
1 'polypeptide(L)' 'MGDTMLKWIPRVLFIISLSLLALLYVGQQLSWLYSAIPIAFAFTAIFSIIFRKNTLNQIILFISIGVLAGMLTFALLI' A
#
# COMPACT_ATOMS: atom_id res chain seq x y z
N MET A 1 20.23 -4.48 18.02
CA MET A 1 18.80 -4.15 18.24
C MET A 1 18.18 -3.22 17.18
N GLY A 2 18.96 -2.54 16.32
CA GLY A 2 18.39 -1.66 15.28
C GLY A 2 17.69 -2.37 14.10
N ASP A 3 17.97 -3.66 13.88
CA ASP A 3 17.45 -4.41 12.74
C ASP A 3 15.98 -4.83 12.85
N THR A 4 15.41 -4.81 14.05
CA THR A 4 14.00 -5.14 14.28
C THR A 4 13.09 -3.95 13.98
N MET A 5 13.46 -2.72 14.36
CA MET A 5 12.59 -1.54 14.18
C MET A 5 12.30 -1.21 12.72
N LEU A 6 13.29 -1.31 11.84
CA LEU A 6 13.13 -0.95 10.42
C LEU A 6 12.30 -1.97 9.62
N LYS A 7 12.14 -3.21 10.11
CA LYS A 7 11.29 -4.23 9.47
C LYS A 7 9.80 -3.94 9.57
N TRP A 8 9.40 -3.08 10.51
CA TRP A 8 8.00 -2.73 10.71
C TRP A 8 7.51 -1.68 9.71
N ILE A 9 8.40 -0.83 9.19
CA ILE A 9 8.03 0.31 8.33
C ILE A 9 7.20 -0.15 7.11
N PRO A 10 7.62 -1.14 6.30
CA PRO A 10 6.82 -1.58 5.16
C PRO A 10 5.48 -2.20 5.58
N ARG A 11 5.43 -2.89 6.72
CA ARG A 11 4.18 -3.49 7.22
C ARG A 11 3.20 -2.43 7.70
N VAL A 12 3.68 -1.40 8.41
CA VAL A 12 2.84 -0.29 8.86
C VAL A 12 2.32 0.49 7.66
N LEU A 13 3.17 0.79 6.67
CA LEU A 13 2.77 1.45 5.43
C LEU A 13 1.71 0.63 4.66
N PHE A 14 1.86 -0.69 4.64
CA PHE A 14 0.86 -1.58 4.04
C PHE A 14 -0.49 -1.52 4.76
N ILE A 15 -0.49 -1.55 6.10
CA ILE A 15 -1.72 -1.43 6.91
C ILE A 15 -2.39 -0.07 6.69
N ILE A 16 -1.62 1.02 6.62
CA ILE A 16 -2.14 2.36 6.32
C ILE A 16 -2.79 2.37 4.92
N SER A 17 -2.11 1.78 3.93
CA SER A 17 -2.62 1.69 2.55
C SER A 17 -3.94 0.91 2.46
N LEU A 18 -4.05 -0.21 3.19
CA LEU A 18 -5.30 -0.97 3.31
C LEU A 18 -6.41 -0.19 4.03
N SER A 19 -6.06 0.58 5.06
CA SER A 19 -7.02 1.40 5.80
C SER A 19 -7.59 2.52 4.92
N LEU A 20 -6.76 3.14 4.08
CA LEU A 20 -7.21 4.13 3.09
C LEU A 20 -8.15 3.51 2.05
N LEU A 21 -7.82 2.31 1.55
CA LEU A 21 -8.68 1.57 0.63
C LEU A 21 -10.03 1.22 1.27
N ALA A 22 -10.02 0.77 2.53
CA ALA A 22 -11.24 0.49 3.28
C ALA A 22 -12.09 1.76 3.50
N LEU A 23 -11.46 2.90 3.83
CA LEU A 23 -12.17 4.18 3.97
C LEU A 23 -12.86 4.61 2.67
N LEU A 24 -12.17 4.46 1.53
CA LEU A 24 -12.77 4.73 0.23
C LEU A 24 -14.00 3.83 -0.02
N TYR A 25 -13.90 2.55 0.32
CA TYR A 25 -14.96 1.56 0.09
C TYR A 25 -16.16 1.71 1.04
N VAL A 26 -15.94 2.14 2.28
CA VAL A 26 -16.99 2.34 3.30
C VAL A 26 -17.77 3.64 3.11
N GLY A 27 -17.55 4.35 2.00
CA GLY A 27 -18.45 5.42 1.54
C GLY A 27 -17.91 6.84 1.69
N GLN A 28 -16.66 7.01 2.13
CA GLN A 28 -15.95 8.27 2.00
C GLN A 28 -15.31 8.31 0.60
N GLN A 29 -16.13 8.49 -0.45
CA GLN A 29 -15.65 8.68 -1.84
C GLN A 29 -14.99 10.06 -2.04
N LEU A 30 -14.11 10.42 -1.12
CA LEU A 30 -13.37 11.67 -1.19
C LEU A 30 -12.44 11.60 -2.40
N SER A 31 -12.53 12.58 -3.29
CA SER A 31 -11.79 12.64 -4.55
C SER A 31 -10.27 12.49 -4.38
N TRP A 32 -9.72 12.90 -3.24
CA TRP A 32 -8.29 12.76 -2.95
C TRP A 32 -7.88 11.31 -2.59
N LEU A 33 -8.79 10.45 -2.12
CA LEU A 33 -8.47 9.07 -1.76
C LEU A 33 -8.11 8.23 -3.00
N TYR A 34 -8.74 8.53 -4.14
CA TYR A 34 -8.49 7.85 -5.41
C TYR A 34 -7.04 7.99 -5.90
N SER A 35 -6.38 9.11 -5.62
CA SER A 35 -4.97 9.31 -5.92
C SER A 35 -4.06 8.90 -4.75
N ALA A 36 -4.49 9.10 -3.51
CA ALA A 36 -3.70 8.75 -2.32
C ALA A 36 -3.47 7.24 -2.14
N ILE A 37 -4.46 6.40 -2.47
CA ILE A 37 -4.36 4.93 -2.33
C ILE A 37 -3.26 4.33 -3.22
N PRO A 38 -3.24 4.53 -4.55
CA PRO A 38 -2.18 3.99 -5.40
C PRO A 38 -0.81 4.55 -5.03
N ILE A 39 -0.72 5.82 -4.61
CA ILE A 39 0.53 6.43 -4.13
C ILE A 39 1.02 5.74 -2.84
N ALA A 40 0.14 5.48 -1.87
CA ALA A 40 0.51 4.82 -0.61
C ALA A 40 1.02 3.38 -0.83
N PHE A 41 0.38 2.63 -1.75
CA PHE A 41 0.87 1.30 -2.14
C PHE A 41 2.22 1.36 -2.87
N ALA A 42 2.44 2.36 -3.73
CA ALA A 42 3.72 2.57 -4.39
C ALA A 42 4.84 2.87 -3.37
N PHE A 43 4.59 3.75 -2.39
CA PHE A 43 5.55 4.01 -1.30
C PHE A 43 5.83 2.76 -0.47
N THR A 44 4.82 1.96 -0.17
CA THR A 44 4.98 0.69 0.53
C THR A 44 5.91 -0.27 -0.23
N ALA A 45 5.75 -0.39 -1.55
CA ALA A 45 6.62 -1.22 -2.39
C ALA A 45 8.06 -0.68 -2.44
N ILE A 46 8.24 0.63 -2.64
CA ILE A 46 9.56 1.30 -2.67
C ILE A 46 10.30 1.07 -1.36
N PHE A 47 9.66 1.32 -0.22
CA PHE A 47 10.26 1.06 1.08
C PHE A 47 10.56 -0.43 1.28
N SER A 48 9.65 -1.32 0.89
CA SER A 48 9.91 -2.77 0.97
C SER A 48 11.14 -3.19 0.15
N ILE A 49 11.40 -2.55 -0.99
CA ILE A 49 12.58 -2.81 -1.83
C ILE A 49 13.84 -2.22 -1.19
N ILE A 50 13.81 -0.95 -0.77
CA ILE A 50 14.95 -0.24 -0.18
C ILE A 50 15.46 -0.97 1.07
N PHE A 51 14.53 -1.39 1.93
CA PHE A 51 14.91 -2.02 3.18
C PHE A 51 15.40 -3.47 2.99
N ARG A 52 15.30 -4.08 1.80
CA ARG A 52 15.80 -5.43 1.42
C ARG A 52 15.63 -6.55 2.47
N LYS A 53 14.70 -6.40 3.41
CA LYS A 53 14.49 -7.34 4.53
C LYS A 53 13.28 -8.25 4.33
N ASN A 54 12.56 -8.06 3.23
CA ASN A 54 11.43 -8.89 2.83
C ASN A 54 11.88 -9.90 1.77
N THR A 55 11.30 -11.09 1.80
CA THR A 55 11.53 -12.08 0.75
C THR A 55 11.00 -11.54 -0.58
N LEU A 56 11.60 -11.95 -1.70
CA LEU A 56 11.18 -11.52 -3.03
C LEU A 56 9.66 -11.74 -3.23
N ASN A 57 9.12 -12.82 -2.67
CA ASN A 57 7.70 -13.14 -2.64
C ASN A 57 6.83 -12.10 -1.91
N GLN A 58 7.31 -11.50 -0.81
CA GLN A 58 6.59 -10.44 -0.08
C GLN A 58 6.57 -9.14 -0.86
N ILE A 59 7.66 -8.80 -1.56
CA ILE A 59 7.71 -7.62 -2.42
C ILE A 59 6.71 -7.79 -3.59
N ILE A 60 6.71 -8.96 -4.24
CA ILE A 60 5.74 -9.28 -5.29
C ILE A 60 4.32 -9.15 -4.75
N LEU A 61 4.03 -9.71 -3.57
CA LEU A 61 2.71 -9.63 -2.95
C LEU A 61 2.26 -8.17 -2.73
N PHE A 62 3.14 -7.29 -2.23
CA PHE A 62 2.79 -5.88 -2.04
C PHE A 62 2.52 -5.15 -3.35
N ILE A 63 3.31 -5.43 -4.39
CA ILE A 63 3.10 -4.85 -5.72
C ILE A 63 1.77 -5.34 -6.30
N SER A 64 1.50 -6.64 -6.26
CA SER A 64 0.25 -7.22 -6.77
C SER A 64 -0.98 -6.65 -6.08
N ILE A 65 -0.96 -6.53 -4.75
CA ILE A 65 -2.06 -5.93 -3.99
C ILE A 65 -2.20 -4.43 -4.31
N GLY A 66 -1.09 -3.71 -4.45
CA GLY A 66 -1.12 -2.30 -4.84
C GLY A 66 -1.70 -2.06 -6.23
N VAL A 67 -1.36 -2.91 -7.20
CA VAL A 67 -1.95 -2.85 -8.56
C VAL A 67 -3.44 -3.16 -8.51
N LEU A 68 -3.86 -4.20 -7.79
CA LEU A 68 -5.29 -4.52 -7.61
C LEU A 68 -6.06 -3.39 -6.93
N ALA A 69 -5.50 -2.79 -5.88
CA ALA A 69 -6.08 -1.65 -5.19
C ALA A 69 -6.19 -0.43 -6.12
N GLY A 70 -5.17 -0.18 -6.93
CA GLY A 70 -5.17 0.88 -7.95
C GLY A 70 -6.25 0.68 -9.01
N MET A 71 -6.40 -0.54 -9.51
CA MET A 71 -7.46 -0.90 -10.46
C MET A 71 -8.85 -0.74 -9.83
N LEU A 72 -9.03 -1.14 -8.58
CA LEU A 72 -10.28 -0.95 -7.82
C LEU A 72 -10.60 0.53 -7.65
N THR A 73 -9.64 1.36 -7.25
CA THR A 73 -9.85 2.82 -7.15
C THR A 73 -10.21 3.43 -8.49
N PHE A 74 -9.56 3.02 -9.58
CA PHE A 74 -9.89 3.54 -10.92
C PHE A 74 -11.27 3.08 -11.38
N ALA A 75 -11.65 1.83 -11.13
CA ALA A 75 -12.97 1.31 -11.44
C ALA A 75 -14.10 2.00 -10.65
N LEU A 76 -13.83 2.44 -9.43
CA LEU A 76 -14.78 3.21 -8.60
C LEU A 76 -14.86 4.71 -8.97
N LEU A 77 -13.98 5.19 -9.85
CA LEU A 77 -13.95 6.57 -10.33
C LEU A 77 -14.76 6.74 -11.64
N ILE A 78 -15.01 5.65 -12.35
CA ILE A 78 -15.82 5.57 -13.58
C ILE A 78 -17.28 5.30 -13.22
#